data_AF-A0A353Z5B7-F1
#
_entry.id   AF-A0A353Z5B7-F1
#
_cell.length_a   1.000
_cell.length_b   1.000
_cell.length_c   1.000
_cell.angle_alpha   90.00
_cell.angle_beta   90.00
_cell.angle_gamma   90.00
#
_symmetry.space_group_name_H-M   'P 1'
#
loop_
_entity.id
_entity.type
_entity.pdbx_description
1 polymer ?
#
loop_
_entity_poly.entity_id
_entity_poly.type
_entity_poly.pdbx_seq_one_letter_code
_entity_poly.pdbx_strand_id
1 'polypeptide(L)' 'MPKLNRGRVTRLDDMQGLTAEELIDRAVRMEAQANDPHSTDDPAWLRRWAEKLRALALQKARARDRRSRSRE' A
#
# COMPACT_ATOMS: atom_id res chain seq x y z
N MET A 1 -20.50 17.20 9.02
CA MET A 1 -19.67 16.04 8.63
C MET A 1 -18.29 16.24 9.25
N PRO A 2 -17.86 15.41 10.23
CA PRO A 2 -16.50 15.48 10.74
C PRO A 2 -15.53 15.32 9.56
N LYS A 3 -14.51 16.18 9.49
CA LYS A 3 -13.49 16.14 8.45
C LYS A 3 -12.74 14.81 8.63
N LEU A 4 -13.13 13.79 7.86
CA LEU A 4 -12.39 12.52 7.79
C LEU A 4 -10.92 12.86 7.57
N ASN A 5 -10.08 12.52 8.53
CA ASN A 5 -8.64 12.69 8.36
C ASN A 5 -8.29 11.74 7.21
N ARG A 6 -7.73 12.28 6.12
CA ARG A 6 -6.95 11.45 5.21
C ARG A 6 -5.73 11.11 6.03
N GLY A 7 -5.73 9.94 6.68
CA GLY A 7 -4.72 9.51 7.63
C GLY A 7 -3.33 9.94 7.20
N ARG A 8 -2.48 10.25 8.17
CA ARG A 8 -1.06 10.65 8.03
C ARG A 8 -0.22 9.55 7.36
N VAL A 9 -0.63 9.08 6.20
CA VAL A 9 0.11 8.12 5.40
C VAL A 9 1.10 8.96 4.62
N THR A 10 2.35 8.79 5.04
CA THR A 10 3.58 9.20 4.40
C THR A 10 3.47 9.02 2.88
N ARG A 11 4.01 9.98 2.13
CA ARG A 11 3.79 10.07 0.68
C ARG A 11 4.26 8.77 0.02
N LEU A 12 3.74 8.45 -1.17
CA LEU A 12 4.21 7.30 -1.97
C LEU A 12 5.74 7.31 -2.15
N ASP A 13 6.38 8.48 -2.11
CA ASP A 13 7.84 8.65 -2.10
C ASP A 13 8.54 7.98 -0.92
N ASP A 14 7.98 8.03 0.29
CA ASP A 14 8.54 7.34 1.47
C ASP A 14 8.51 5.80 1.31
N MET A 15 7.73 5.31 0.36
CA MET A 15 7.54 3.88 0.10
C MET A 15 8.49 3.34 -0.97
N GLN A 16 9.33 4.19 -1.58
CA GLN A 16 10.35 3.74 -2.52
C GLN A 16 11.39 2.83 -1.87
N GLY A 17 11.67 2.99 -0.57
CA GLY A 17 12.58 2.13 0.19
C GLY A 17 12.01 0.76 0.56
N LEU A 18 10.68 0.60 0.54
CA LEU A 18 10.02 -0.62 0.99
C LEU A 18 10.13 -1.76 -0.02
N THR A 19 10.25 -2.98 0.48
CA THR A 19 10.19 -4.20 -0.33
C THR A 19 8.75 -4.50 -0.79
N ALA A 20 8.60 -5.39 -1.77
CA ALA A 20 7.27 -5.80 -2.23
C ALA A 20 6.43 -6.42 -1.09
N GLU A 21 7.07 -7.17 -0.19
CA GLU A 21 6.40 -7.79 0.97
C GLU A 21 5.91 -6.73 1.97
N GLU A 22 6.73 -5.73 2.29
CA GLU A 22 6.32 -4.62 3.17
C GLU A 22 5.17 -3.79 2.59
N LEU A 23 5.16 -3.59 1.27
CA LEU A 23 4.06 -2.91 0.58
C LEU A 23 2.76 -3.72 0.68
N ILE A 24 2.83 -5.05 0.58
CA ILE A 24 1.68 -5.94 0.72
C ILE A 24 1.18 -5.94 2.18
N ASP A 25 2.08 -6.09 3.16
CA ASP A 25 1.72 -6.04 4.58
C ASP A 25 1.00 -4.72 4.92
N ARG A 26 1.50 -3.60 4.40
CA ARG A 26 0.88 -2.29 4.62
C ARG A 26 -0.48 -2.15 3.91
N ALA A 27 -0.65 -2.74 2.73
CA ALA A 27 -1.94 -2.80 2.06
C ALA A 27 -2.97 -3.58 2.88
N VAL A 28 -2.58 -4.72 3.46
CA VAL A 28 -3.45 -5.55 4.31
C VAL A 28 -3.86 -4.79 5.57
N ARG A 29 -2.94 -4.07 6.22
CA ARG A 29 -3.28 -3.24 7.39
C ARG A 29 -4.26 -2.12 7.04
N MET A 30 -4.10 -1.49 5.87
CA MET A 30 -5.03 -0.47 5.40
C MET A 30 -6.43 -1.03 5.10
N GLU A 31 -6.52 -2.22 4.53
CA GLU A 31 -7.83 -2.89 4.35
C GLU A 31 -8.47 -3.30 5.66
N ALA A 32 -7.68 -3.81 6.62
CA ALA A 32 -8.17 -4.12 7.96
C ALA A 32 -8.73 -2.84 8.62
N GLN A 33 -8.01 -1.73 8.52
CA GLN A 33 -8.44 -0.43 9.03
C GLN A 33 -9.65 0.15 8.28
N ALA A 34 -9.84 -0.20 7.00
CA ALA A 34 -11.02 0.20 6.23
C ALA A 34 -12.29 -0.56 6.62
N ASN A 35 -12.12 -1.76 7.18
CA ASN A 35 -13.21 -2.59 7.69
C ASN A 35 -13.44 -2.40 9.20
N ASP A 36 -12.56 -1.66 9.88
CA ASP A 36 -12.69 -1.35 11.29
C ASP A 36 -13.79 -0.28 11.50
N PRO A 37 -14.85 -0.59 12.26
CA PRO A 37 -15.98 0.32 12.46
C PRO A 37 -15.66 1.52 13.36
N HIS A 38 -14.51 1.51 14.05
CA HIS A 38 -14.02 2.61 14.89
C HIS A 38 -12.98 3.48 14.18
N SER A 39 -12.62 3.14 12.94
CA SER A 39 -11.67 3.90 12.14
C SER A 39 -12.22 5.29 11.81
N THR A 40 -11.41 6.31 12.10
CA THR A 40 -11.71 7.71 11.77
C THR A 40 -11.30 8.10 10.35
N ASP A 41 -10.62 7.20 9.66
CA ASP A 41 -10.15 7.39 8.28
C ASP A 41 -11.25 7.05 7.27
N ASP A 42 -11.17 7.64 6.08
CA ASP A 42 -12.13 7.34 5.00
C ASP A 42 -11.89 5.91 4.46
N PRO A 43 -12.86 4.99 4.59
CA PRO A 43 -12.67 3.59 4.21
C PRO A 43 -12.52 3.41 2.70
N ALA A 44 -13.14 4.28 1.88
CA ALA A 44 -12.97 4.23 0.44
C ALA A 44 -11.55 4.67 0.03
N TRP A 45 -11.01 5.68 0.71
CA TRP A 45 -9.62 6.12 0.53
C TRP A 45 -8.62 5.05 0.94
N LEU A 46 -8.83 4.39 2.10
CA LEU A 46 -7.98 3.29 2.57
C LEU A 46 -7.95 2.13 1.57
N ARG A 47 -9.12 1.72 1.05
CA ARG A 47 -9.21 0.67 0.03
C ARG A 47 -8.47 1.05 -1.25
N ARG A 48 -8.67 2.26 -1.77
CA ARG A 48 -7.95 2.75 -2.97
C ARG A 48 -6.44 2.80 -2.75
N TRP A 49 -5.99 3.14 -1.55
CA TRP A 49 -4.58 3.16 -1.20
C TRP A 49 -3.98 1.75 -1.11
N ALA A 50 -4.67 0.81 -0.46
CA ALA A 50 -4.26 -0.58 -0.41
C ALA A 50 -4.09 -1.19 -1.81
N GLU A 51 -5.02 -0.88 -2.72
CA GLU A 51 -4.95 -1.30 -4.13
C GLU A 51 -3.71 -0.74 -4.84
N LYS A 52 -3.40 0.55 -4.64
CA LYS A 52 -2.19 1.18 -5.18
C LYS A 52 -0.91 0.53 -4.63
N LEU A 53 -0.87 0.21 -3.35
CA LEU A 53 0.28 -0.47 -2.72
C LEU A 53 0.48 -1.86 -3.30
N ARG A 54 -0.59 -2.63 -3.51
CA ARG A 54 -0.51 -3.93 -4.20
C ARG A 54 0.03 -3.80 -5.62
N ALA A 55 -0.45 -2.82 -6.38
CA ALA A 55 0.05 -2.58 -7.73
C ALA A 55 1.55 -2.25 -7.74
N LEU A 56 2.01 -1.41 -6.80
CA LEU A 56 3.43 -1.08 -6.63
C LEU A 56 4.28 -2.28 -6.23
N ALA A 57 3.79 -3.10 -5.28
CA ALA A 57 4.43 -4.33 -4.85
C ALA A 57 4.61 -5.30 -6.02
N LEU A 58 3.56 -5.47 -6.85
CA LEU A 58 3.61 -6.32 -8.04
C LEU A 58 4.62 -5.81 -9.06
N GLN A 59 4.69 -4.49 -9.29
CA GLN A 59 5.70 -3.91 -10.17
C GLN A 59 7.12 -4.19 -9.66
N LYS A 60 7.36 -4.05 -8.36
CA LYS A 60 8.66 -4.37 -7.74
C LYS A 60 9.00 -5.86 -7.84
N ALA A 61 8.04 -6.74 -7.60
CA ALA A 61 8.23 -8.19 -7.74
C ALA A 61 8.60 -8.57 -9.18
N ARG A 62 7.90 -8.00 -10.17
CA ARG A 62 8.22 -8.19 -11.60
C ARG A 62 9.57 -7.60 -12.00
N ALA A 63 9.93 -6.44 -11.48
CA ALA A 63 11.25 -5.83 -11.75
C ALA A 63 12.39 -6.71 -11.19
N ARG A 64 12.19 -7.29 -10.00
CA ARG A 64 13.13 -8.24 -9.39
C ARG A 64 13.25 -9.51 -10.24
N ASP A 65 12.13 -10.11 -10.64
CA ASP A 65 12.11 -11.33 -11.47
C ASP A 65 12.82 -11.13 -12.82
N ARG A 66 12.55 -10.02 -13.51
CA ARG A 66 13.26 -9.66 -14.76
C ARG A 66 14.76 -9.54 -14.56
N ARG A 67 15.20 -8.92 -13.46
CA ARG A 67 16.63 -8.78 -13.13
C ARG A 67 17.29 -10.13 -12.83
N SER A 68 16.56 -11.07 -12.22
CA SER A 68 17.03 -12.43 -11.98
C SER A 68 17.21 -13.18 -13.30
N ARG A 69 16.21 -13.13 -14.19
CA ARG A 69 16.26 -13.80 -15.51
C ARG A 69 17.31 -13.26 -16.46
N SER A 70 17.70 -11.98 -16.35
CA SER A 70 18.74 -11.39 -17.20
C SER A 70 20.17 -11.64 -16.68
N ARG A 71 20.33 -12.33 -15.55
CA ARG A 71 21.63 -12.68 -14.96
C ARG A 71 22.00 -14.15 -15.12
N GLU A 72 21.09 -14.97 -15.64
CA GLU A 72 21.32 -16.34 -16.11
C GLU A 72 21.56 -16.34 -17.62
#